data_AF-A0A0J1IFN5-F1
#
_entry.id   AF-A0A0J1IFN5-F1
#
_cell.length_a   1.000
_cell.length_b   1.000
_cell.length_c   1.000
_cell.angle_alpha   90.00
_cell.angle_beta   90.00
_cell.angle_gamma   90.00
#
_symmetry.space_group_name_H-M   'P 1'
#
loop_
_entity.id
_entity.type
_entity.pdbx_description
1 polymer ?
#
loop_
_entity_poly.entity_id
_entity_poly.type
_entity_poly.pdbx_seq_one_letter_code
_entity_poly.pdbx_strand_id
1 'polypeptide(L)'
;MRFIYSILREINEKSLPTAKDYGYKQREFENLIFTLEKEGYVERVLRIDTFFSLKPARLTQKGHELLESLRYFDESYPGKKGLINWLKVEKEESSYAEDIEDY
;
A
#
# COMPACT_ATOMS: atom_id res chain seq x y z
N MET A 1 3.25 5.86 -4.84
CA MET A 1 3.12 4.64 -5.67
C MET A 1 3.72 3.39 -5.05
N ARG A 2 4.94 3.42 -4.48
CA ARG A 2 5.58 2.27 -3.80
C ARG A 2 4.73 1.68 -2.68
N PHE A 3 4.07 2.55 -1.92
CA PHE A 3 3.15 2.14 -0.85
C PHE A 3 1.97 1.30 -1.35
N ILE A 4 1.29 1.78 -2.41
CA ILE A 4 0.14 1.10 -3.00
C ILE A 4 0.58 -0.26 -3.57
N TYR A 5 1.68 -0.29 -4.32
CA TYR A 5 2.25 -1.52 -4.84
C TYR A 5 2.48 -2.56 -3.73
N SER A 6 3.16 -2.15 -2.66
CA SER A 6 3.47 -3.02 -1.53
C SER A 6 2.21 -3.61 -0.89
N ILE A 7 1.18 -2.80 -0.64
CA ILE A 7 -0.07 -3.30 -0.07
C ILE A 7 -0.74 -4.31 -0.99
N LEU A 8 -0.87 -3.99 -2.27
CA LEU A 8 -1.53 -4.87 -3.24
C LEU A 8 -0.77 -6.21 -3.37
N ARG A 9 0.57 -6.14 -3.42
CA ARG A 9 1.45 -7.31 -3.45
C ARG A 9 1.26 -8.20 -2.22
N GLU A 10 1.29 -7.61 -1.02
CA GLU A 10 1.17 -8.37 0.23
C GLU A 10 -0.24 -8.99 0.41
N ILE A 11 -1.30 -8.30 -0.05
CA ILE A 11 -2.66 -8.88 -0.08
C ILE A 11 -2.71 -10.05 -1.08
N ASN A 12 -2.12 -9.89 -2.27
CA ASN A 12 -2.06 -10.93 -3.30
C ASN A 12 -1.30 -12.19 -2.81
N GLU A 13 -0.20 -11.99 -2.08
CA GLU A 13 0.62 -13.06 -1.49
C GLU A 13 0.08 -13.62 -0.17
N LYS A 14 -1.04 -13.08 0.34
CA LYS A 14 -1.66 -13.47 1.62
C LYS A 14 -0.74 -13.29 2.84
N SER A 15 0.22 -12.36 2.77
CA SER A 15 1.20 -12.08 3.84
C SER A 15 0.71 -11.05 4.88
N LEU A 16 -0.54 -10.58 4.73
CA LEU A 16 -1.33 -9.73 5.63
C LEU A 16 -0.53 -8.53 6.18
N PRO A 17 -0.47 -7.41 5.43
CA PRO A 17 0.24 -6.22 5.86
C PRO A 17 -0.41 -5.57 7.08
N THR A 18 0.40 -5.00 7.97
CA THR A 18 -0.05 -4.28 9.16
C THR A 18 0.44 -2.84 9.15
N ALA A 19 -0.23 -1.93 9.87
CA ALA A 19 0.18 -0.53 9.94
C ALA A 19 1.65 -0.33 10.38
N LYS A 20 2.14 -1.21 11.28
CA LYS A 20 3.53 -1.19 11.77
C LYS A 20 4.55 -1.50 10.68
N ASP A 21 4.24 -2.38 9.74
CA ASP A 21 5.15 -2.74 8.64
C ASP A 21 5.50 -1.52 7.77
N TYR A 22 4.63 -0.51 7.77
CA TYR A 22 4.76 0.70 6.96
C TYR A 22 5.08 1.95 7.80
N GLY A 23 5.19 1.83 9.12
CA GLY A 23 5.43 2.97 10.02
C GLY A 23 4.24 3.94 10.16
N TYR A 24 3.01 3.49 9.91
CA TYR A 24 1.80 4.29 10.03
C TYR A 24 1.07 4.06 11.35
N LYS A 25 0.24 5.04 11.75
CA LYS A 25 -0.77 4.80 12.78
C LYS A 25 -1.86 3.88 12.21
N GLN A 26 -2.47 3.09 13.08
CA GLN A 26 -3.51 2.14 12.70
C GLN A 26 -4.64 2.79 11.88
N ARG A 27 -5.13 3.95 12.32
CA ARG A 27 -6.22 4.68 11.64
C ARG A 27 -5.82 5.19 10.24
N GLU A 28 -4.57 5.61 10.07
CA GLU A 28 -4.06 6.07 8.76
C GLU A 28 -4.00 4.90 7.78
N PHE A 29 -3.48 3.76 8.23
CA PHE A 29 -3.45 2.53 7.45
C PHE A 29 -4.87 2.04 7.07
N GLU A 30 -5.79 2.02 8.03
CA GLU A 30 -7.18 1.61 7.77
C GLU A 30 -7.91 2.52 6.78
N ASN A 31 -7.65 3.82 6.84
CA ASN A 31 -8.19 4.80 5.89
C ASN A 31 -7.62 4.56 4.48
N LEU A 32 -6.33 4.25 4.36
CA LEU A 32 -5.71 3.93 3.07
C LEU A 32 -6.32 2.66 2.46
N ILE A 33 -6.48 1.61 3.25
CA ILE A 33 -7.17 0.39 2.82
C ILE A 33 -8.62 0.69 2.41
N PHE A 34 -9.30 1.56 3.15
CA PHE A 34 -10.67 1.98 2.81
C PHE A 34 -10.72 2.70 1.46
N THR A 35 -9.75 3.56 1.16
CA THR A 35 -9.64 4.21 -0.15
C THR A 35 -9.45 3.20 -1.26
N LEU A 36 -8.53 2.24 -1.09
CA LEU A 36 -8.28 1.17 -2.09
C LEU A 36 -9.52 0.30 -2.32
N GLU A 37 -10.29 0.04 -1.26
CA GLU A 37 -11.56 -0.69 -1.34
C GLU A 37 -12.64 0.13 -2.07
N LYS A 38 -12.79 1.42 -1.73
CA LYS A 38 -13.74 2.33 -2.39
C LYS A 38 -13.44 2.54 -3.86
N GLU A 39 -12.16 2.58 -4.24
CA GLU A 39 -11.70 2.68 -5.62
C GLU A 39 -11.79 1.34 -6.38
N GLY A 40 -12.15 0.26 -5.69
CA GLY A 40 -12.41 -1.04 -6.28
C GLY A 40 -11.15 -1.84 -6.60
N TYR A 41 -10.01 -1.58 -5.95
CA TYR A 41 -8.78 -2.36 -6.11
C TYR A 41 -8.72 -3.55 -5.15
N VAL A 42 -9.27 -3.39 -3.95
CA VAL A 42 -9.33 -4.42 -2.90
C VAL A 42 -10.79 -4.68 -2.58
N GLU A 43 -11.13 -5.93 -2.27
CA GLU A 43 -12.46 -6.30 -1.79
C GLU A 43 -12.40 -7.25 -0.60
N ARG A 44 -13.54 -7.41 0.08
CA ARG A 44 -13.72 -8.31 1.22
C ARG A 44 -12.83 -7.96 2.43
N VAL A 45 -12.62 -6.66 2.68
CA VAL A 45 -12.00 -6.22 3.93
C VAL A 45 -13.03 -6.38 5.07
N LEU A 46 -12.65 -7.07 6.15
CA LEU A 46 -13.56 -7.26 7.28
C LEU A 46 -13.50 -6.05 8.20
N ARG A 47 -14.66 -5.40 8.40
CA ARG A 47 -14.86 -4.28 9.32
C ARG A 47 -16.10 -4.53 10.17
N ILE A 48 -15.94 -4.60 11.50
CA ILE A 48 -17.04 -4.74 12.47
C ILE A 48 -16.72 -3.86 13.67
N ASP A 49 -17.54 -2.84 13.95
CA ASP A 49 -17.26 -1.84 14.99
C ASP A 49 -15.83 -1.28 14.92
N THR A 50 -14.99 -1.65 15.90
CA THR A 50 -13.58 -1.26 16.00
C THR A 50 -12.61 -2.33 15.47
N PHE A 51 -13.14 -3.46 15.00
CA PHE A 51 -12.37 -4.56 14.46
C PHE A 51 -12.13 -4.38 12.96
N PHE A 52 -10.86 -4.54 12.55
CA PHE A 52 -10.41 -4.46 11.17
C PHE A 52 -9.53 -5.69 10.84
N SER A 53 -9.78 -6.34 9.71
CA SER A 53 -8.94 -7.45 9.25
C SER A 53 -8.84 -7.55 7.73
N LEU A 54 -7.60 -7.71 7.26
CA LEU A 54 -7.26 -8.04 5.86
C LEU A 54 -7.28 -9.54 5.58
N LYS A 55 -7.55 -10.40 6.56
CA LYS A 55 -7.52 -11.87 6.37
C LYS A 55 -8.43 -12.38 5.23
N PRO A 56 -9.65 -11.86 5.04
CA PRO A 56 -10.49 -12.26 3.91
C PRO A 56 -10.28 -11.40 2.65
N ALA A 57 -9.43 -10.36 2.73
CA ALA A 57 -9.26 -9.40 1.66
C ALA A 57 -8.57 -10.03 0.46
N ARG A 58 -8.94 -9.58 -0.74
CA ARG A 58 -8.34 -10.00 -2.00
C ARG A 58 -8.37 -8.86 -3.01
N LEU A 59 -7.52 -8.95 -4.02
CA LEU A 59 -7.55 -8.01 -5.13
C LEU A 59 -8.75 -8.30 -6.03
N THR A 60 -9.33 -7.23 -6.56
CA THR A 60 -10.27 -7.32 -7.69
C THR A 60 -9.48 -7.48 -9.00
N GLN A 61 -10.16 -7.68 -10.12
CA GLN A 61 -9.54 -7.62 -11.44
C GLN A 61 -8.78 -6.30 -11.66
N LYS A 62 -9.39 -5.18 -11.28
CA LYS A 62 -8.78 -3.84 -11.33
C LYS A 62 -7.55 -3.73 -10.43
N GLY A 63 -7.59 -4.36 -9.25
CA GLY A 63 -6.45 -4.46 -8.35
C GLY A 63 -5.27 -5.22 -8.95
N HIS A 64 -5.54 -6.33 -9.64
CA HIS A 64 -4.50 -7.08 -10.35
C HIS A 64 -3.89 -6.29 -11.52
N GLU A 65 -4.70 -5.56 -12.28
CA GLU A 65 -4.22 -4.70 -13.37
C GLU A 65 -3.31 -3.58 -12.85
N LEU A 66 -3.67 -2.96 -11.72
CA LEU A 66 -2.82 -1.94 -11.08
C LEU A 66 -1.54 -2.57 -10.51
N LEU A 67 -1.60 -3.76 -9.92
CA LEU A 67 -0.42 -4.45 -9.42
C LEU A 67 0.56 -4.75 -10.57
N GLU A 68 0.05 -5.23 -11.71
CA GLU A 68 0.87 -5.54 -12.88
C GLU A 68 1.48 -4.28 -13.52
N SER A 69 0.73 -3.17 -13.59
CA SER A 69 1.27 -1.91 -14.13
C SER A 69 2.39 -1.33 -13.25
N LEU A 70 2.41 -1.68 -11.96
CA LEU A 70 3.42 -1.30 -10.99
C LEU A 70 4.51 -2.36 -10.77
N ARG A 71 4.52 -3.45 -11.57
CA ARG A 71 5.46 -4.58 -11.36
C ARG A 71 6.93 -4.20 -11.47
N TYR A 72 7.27 -3.07 -12.09
CA TYR A 72 8.62 -2.55 -12.11
C TYR A 72 9.21 -2.29 -10.71
N PHE A 73 8.37 -2.16 -9.67
CA PHE A 73 8.84 -2.06 -8.30
C PHE A 73 9.35 -3.39 -7.71
N ASP A 74 9.00 -4.53 -8.32
CA ASP A 74 9.37 -5.86 -7.80
C ASP A 74 10.89 -6.06 -7.73
N GLU A 75 11.62 -5.53 -8.72
CA GLU A 75 13.09 -5.58 -8.77
C GLU A 75 13.77 -4.94 -7.55
N SER A 76 13.10 -3.95 -6.96
CA SER A 76 13.61 -3.19 -5.81
C SER A 76 12.89 -3.52 -4.50
N TYR A 77 11.96 -4.49 -4.50
CA TYR A 77 11.11 -4.75 -3.36
C TYR A 77 11.90 -5.34 -2.18
N PRO A 78 12.01 -4.64 -1.03
CA PRO A 78 12.91 -5.03 0.04
C PRO A 78 12.32 -6.09 1.00
N GLY A 79 11.05 -6.46 0.83
CA GLY A 79 10.27 -7.18 1.82
C GLY A 79 10.12 -6.42 3.16
N LYS A 80 9.55 -7.08 4.17
CA LYS A 80 9.18 -6.44 5.45
C LYS A 80 10.33 -5.72 6.18
N LYS A 81 11.55 -6.27 6.12
CA LYS A 81 12.70 -5.73 6.89
C LYS A 81 13.21 -4.37 6.36
N GLY A 82 13.04 -4.07 5.07
CA GLY A 82 13.50 -2.82 4.48
C GLY A 82 12.38 -1.89 3.99
N LEU A 83 11.11 -2.29 4.20
CA LEU A 83 9.95 -1.63 3.62
C LEU A 83 9.87 -0.14 3.99
N ILE A 84 10.03 0.20 5.27
CA ILE A 84 9.98 1.60 5.73
C ILE A 84 11.01 2.48 5.03
N ASN A 85 12.24 2.00 4.84
CA ASN A 85 13.29 2.80 4.19
C ASN A 85 13.03 2.95 2.70
N TRP A 86 12.55 1.90 2.03
CA TRP A 86 12.18 1.95 0.61
C TRP A 86 11.01 2.92 0.34
N LEU A 87 10.07 3.02 1.27
CA LEU A 87 8.97 3.99 1.23
C LEU A 87 9.43 5.43 1.49
N LYS A 88 10.48 5.65 2.29
CA LYS A 88 11.01 7.00 2.55
C LYS A 88 11.62 7.63 1.31
N VAL A 89 12.28 6.86 0.46
CA VAL A 89 12.87 7.37 -0.79
C VAL A 89 11.79 8.00 -1.68
N GLU A 90 10.55 7.47 -1.67
CA GLU A 90 9.43 8.07 -2.40
C GLU A 90 8.98 9.41 -1.79
N LYS A 91 9.06 9.56 -0.47
CA LYS A 91 8.72 10.80 0.23
C LYS A 91 9.75 11.91 -0.03
N GLU A 92 11.03 11.54 -0.11
CA GLU A 92 12.12 12.47 -0.44
C GLU A 92 12.02 12.93 -1.91
N GLU A 93 11.78 12.02 -2.85
CA GLU A 93 11.53 12.35 -4.27
C GLU A 93 10.36 13.33 -4.45
N SER A 94 9.26 13.17 -3.69
CA SER A 94 8.14 14.10 -3.72
C SER A 94 8.46 15.48 -3.14
N SER A 95 9.25 15.58 -2.06
CA SER A 95 9.66 16.88 -1.52
C SER A 95 10.57 17.66 -2.46
N TYR A 96 11.48 16.97 -3.17
CA TYR A 96 12.34 17.64 -4.16
C TYR A 96 11.57 18.11 -5.40
N ALA A 97 10.46 17.46 -5.75
CA ALA A 97 9.62 17.88 -6.88
C ALA A 97 8.83 19.15 -6.55
N GLU A 98 8.37 19.33 -5.31
CA GLU A 98 7.67 20.54 -4.87
C GLU A 98 8.61 21.77 -4.82
N ASP A 99 9.89 21.58 -4.49
CA ASP A 99 10.88 22.66 -4.43
C ASP A 99 11.34 23.18 -5.81
N ILE A 100 11.03 22.46 -6.91
CA ILE A 100 11.45 22.81 -8.28
C ILE A 100 10.39 23.64 -9.03
N GLU A 101 9.13 23.64 -8.58
CA GLU A 101 8.04 24.41 -9.23
C GLU A 101 7.97 25.89 -8.81
N ASP A 102 8.86 26.35 -7.92
CA ASP A 102 8.87 27.72 -7.39
C ASP A 102 9.94 28.66 -8.04
N TYR A 103 10.30 28.44 -9.31
CA TYR A 103 11.19 29.34 -10.09
C TYR A 103 10.62 29.79 -11.44
#